data_AF-A0A8J3XRB4-F1
#
_entry.id   AF-A0A8J3XRB4-F1
#
_cell.length_a   1.000
_cell.length_b   1.000
_cell.length_c   1.000
_cell.angle_alpha   90.00
_cell.angle_beta   90.00
_cell.angle_gamma   90.00
#
_symmetry.space_group_name_H-M   'P 1'
#
loop_
_entity.id
_entity.type
_entity.pdbx_description
1 polymer ?
#
loop_
_entity_poly.entity_id
_entity_poly.type
_entity_poly.pdbx_seq_one_letter_code
_entity_poly.pdbx_strand_id
1 'polypeptide(L)'
;MGQTIILSFLGGVMGGNALPHFVRGITRERYPNMTGNGPLSNFVSGWAGLVLAVLLVYWAHADRHPVWAFGSAAFGVLLIGLFHAGPGAFGRREPQHAGLADETTGPRSE
;
A
#
# COMPACT_ATOMS: atom_id res chain seq x y z
N MET A 1 17.24 9.90 20.14
CA MET A 1 17.56 9.62 18.74
C MET A 1 17.20 8.20 18.29
N GLY A 2 17.71 7.11 18.90
CA GLY A 2 17.39 5.73 18.47
C GLY A 2 15.89 5.39 18.46
N GLN A 3 15.16 5.72 19.53
CA GLN A 3 13.70 5.62 19.58
C GLN A 3 13.02 6.38 18.45
N THR A 4 13.46 7.60 18.15
CA THR A 4 12.90 8.43 17.08
C THR A 4 13.07 7.78 15.71
N ILE A 5 14.26 7.23 15.43
CA ILE A 5 14.55 6.51 14.19
C ILE A 5 13.63 5.30 14.06
N ILE A 6 13.58 4.43 15.09
CA ILE A 6 12.81 3.18 15.06
C ILE A 6 11.32 3.46 14.92
N LEU A 7 10.75 4.31 15.78
CA LEU A 7 9.31 4.58 15.78
C LEU A 7 8.87 5.37 14.53
N SER A 8 9.68 6.31 14.05
CA SER A 8 9.34 7.03 12.81
C SER A 8 9.45 6.11 11.59
N PHE A 9 10.45 5.22 11.55
CA PHE A 9 10.56 4.19 10.51
C PHE A 9 9.32 3.28 10.49
N LEU A 10 8.93 2.74 11.65
CA LEU A 10 7.73 1.93 11.79
C LEU A 10 6.45 2.70 11.43
N GLY A 11 6.37 3.99 11.81
CA GLY A 11 5.29 4.88 11.41
C GLY A 11 5.20 5.04 9.90
N GLY A 12 6.35 5.20 9.23
CA GLY A 12 6.43 5.24 7.76
C GLY A 12 5.98 3.94 7.09
N VAL A 13 6.48 2.78 7.56
CA VAL A 13 6.07 1.47 7.05
C VAL A 13 4.58 1.24 7.24
N MET A 14 4.05 1.52 8.44
CA MET A 14 2.64 1.34 8.76
C MET A 14 1.76 2.28 7.92
N GLY A 15 2.14 3.56 7.80
CA GLY A 15 1.42 4.53 6.99
C GLY A 15 1.38 4.15 5.51
N GLY A 16 2.54 3.79 4.95
CA GLY A 16 2.63 3.32 3.56
C GLY A 16 1.83 2.04 3.31
N ASN A 17 1.79 1.11 4.26
CA ASN A 17 0.98 -0.11 4.17
C ASN A 17 -0.53 0.16 4.31
N ALA A 18 -0.92 1.12 5.14
CA ALA A 18 -2.31 1.43 5.42
C ALA A 18 -3.00 2.18 4.26
N LEU A 19 -2.24 2.95 3.47
CA LEU A 19 -2.75 3.77 2.37
C LEU A 19 -3.53 2.96 1.32
N PRO A 20 -3.02 1.85 0.74
CA PRO A 20 -3.78 1.03 -0.18
C PRO A 20 -5.11 0.55 0.38
N HIS A 21 -5.16 0.07 1.63
CA HIS A 21 -6.40 -0.36 2.27
C HIS A 21 -7.40 0.80 2.40
N PHE A 22 -6.93 1.96 2.85
CA PHE A 22 -7.78 3.14 3.02
C PHE A 22 -8.37 3.59 1.68
N VAL A 23 -7.53 3.74 0.65
CA VAL A 23 -7.93 4.15 -0.70
C VAL A 23 -8.93 3.16 -1.28
N ARG A 24 -8.62 1.86 -1.26
CA ARG A 24 -9.53 0.82 -1.79
C ARG A 24 -10.86 0.77 -1.03
N GLY A 25 -10.84 1.05 0.27
CA GLY A 25 -12.05 1.14 1.08
C GLY A 25 -12.96 2.28 0.65
N ILE A 26 -12.43 3.50 0.50
CA ILE A 26 -13.23 4.68 0.11
C ILE A 26 -13.65 4.64 -1.37
N THR A 27 -12.89 3.95 -2.24
CA THR A 27 -13.25 3.75 -3.66
C THR A 27 -14.21 2.58 -3.90
N ARG A 28 -14.65 1.89 -2.83
CA ARG A 28 -15.54 0.72 -2.89
C ARG A 28 -14.97 -0.47 -3.66
N GLU A 29 -13.65 -0.64 -3.62
CA GLU A 29 -12.96 -1.73 -4.29
C GLU A 29 -12.59 -2.85 -3.30
N ARG A 30 -12.53 -4.08 -3.83
CA ARG A 30 -12.03 -5.22 -3.06
C ARG A 30 -10.50 -5.18 -3.05
N TYR A 31 -9.94 -5.52 -1.91
CA TYR A 31 -8.50 -5.59 -1.69
C TYR A 31 -8.24 -6.62 -0.59
N PRO A 32 -7.25 -7.52 -0.75
CA PRO A 32 -6.86 -8.47 0.28
C PRO A 32 -6.62 -7.80 1.63
N ASN A 33 -7.25 -8.32 2.67
CA ASN A 33 -7.15 -7.81 4.02
C ASN A 33 -7.48 -8.94 5.01
N MET A 34 -6.78 -8.98 6.14
CA MET A 34 -6.92 -10.04 7.14
C MET A 34 -8.32 -10.09 7.76
N THR A 35 -8.98 -8.94 7.87
CA THR A 35 -10.32 -8.79 8.45
C THR A 35 -11.44 -8.91 7.40
N GLY A 36 -11.11 -9.27 6.16
CA GLY A 36 -12.06 -9.45 5.05
C GLY A 36 -11.83 -8.49 3.88
N ASN A 37 -12.10 -8.96 2.67
CA ASN A 37 -11.68 -8.28 1.43
C ASN A 37 -12.68 -7.23 0.92
N GLY A 38 -13.71 -6.90 1.70
CA GLY A 38 -14.77 -5.96 1.32
C GLY A 38 -14.39 -4.49 1.58
N PRO A 39 -15.04 -3.53 0.91
CA PRO A 39 -14.74 -2.11 1.04
C PRO A 39 -14.73 -1.57 2.48
N LEU A 40 -15.72 -1.95 3.29
CA LEU A 40 -15.82 -1.47 4.67
C LEU A 40 -14.66 -1.98 5.52
N SER A 41 -14.29 -3.25 5.38
CA SER A 41 -13.16 -3.84 6.11
C SER A 41 -11.84 -3.19 5.69
N ASN A 42 -11.66 -2.94 4.39
CA ASN A 42 -10.50 -2.20 3.87
C ASN A 42 -10.41 -0.78 4.41
N PHE A 43 -11.54 -0.06 4.44
CA PHE A 43 -11.60 1.28 4.99
C PHE A 43 -11.20 1.30 6.47
N VAL A 44 -11.80 0.43 7.29
CA VAL A 44 -11.53 0.37 8.73
C VAL A 44 -10.08 -0.02 9.01
N SER A 45 -9.53 -1.03 8.31
CA SER A 45 -8.13 -1.44 8.46
C SER A 45 -7.16 -0.34 8.03
N GLY A 46 -7.43 0.32 6.89
CA GLY A 46 -6.61 1.43 6.41
C GLY A 46 -6.66 2.63 7.36
N TRP A 47 -7.84 3.00 7.85
CA TRP A 47 -7.99 4.08 8.82
C TRP A 47 -7.25 3.77 10.13
N ALA A 48 -7.44 2.57 10.68
CA ALA A 48 -6.76 2.17 11.92
C ALA A 48 -5.23 2.16 11.77
N GLY A 49 -4.73 1.68 10.62
CA GLY A 49 -3.31 1.72 10.30
C GLY A 49 -2.75 3.14 10.19
N LEU A 50 -3.48 4.08 9.58
CA LEU A 50 -3.08 5.49 9.51
C LEU A 50 -3.05 6.14 10.90
N VAL A 51 -4.04 5.87 11.76
CA VAL A 51 -4.04 6.35 13.15
C VAL A 51 -2.82 5.80 13.90
N LEU A 52 -2.53 4.51 13.75
CA LEU A 52 -1.36 3.89 14.38
C LEU A 52 -0.04 4.51 13.87
N ALA A 53 0.07 4.79 12.58
CA ALA A 53 1.23 5.47 12.00
C ALA A 53 1.46 6.85 12.64
N VAL A 54 0.40 7.65 12.83
CA VAL A 54 0.47 8.95 13.50
C VAL A 54 0.88 8.80 14.96
N LEU A 55 0.32 7.83 15.69
CA LEU A 55 0.68 7.56 17.09
C LEU A 55 2.15 7.16 17.23
N LEU A 56 2.69 6.36 16.31
CA LEU A 56 4.10 6.00 16.29
C LEU A 56 5.01 7.23 16.11
N VAL A 57 4.68 8.13 15.18
CA VAL A 57 5.43 9.37 14.98
C VAL A 57 5.31 10.32 16.18
N TYR A 58 4.13 10.39 16.80
CA TYR A 58 3.91 11.17 18.02
C TYR A 58 4.79 10.65 19.17
N TRP A 59 4.79 9.34 19.43
CA TRP A 59 5.64 8.72 20.47
C TRP A 59 7.13 8.66 20.09
N ALA A 60 7.48 8.87 18.82
CA ALA A 60 8.85 9.05 18.38
C ALA A 60 9.48 10.36 18.92
N HIS A 61 8.65 11.29 19.44
CA HIS A 61 9.05 12.65 19.79
C HIS A 61 9.76 13.33 18.62
N ALA A 62 9.11 13.31 17.45
CA ALA A 62 9.67 13.80 16.20
C ALA A 62 10.12 15.27 16.28
N ASP A 63 9.49 16.08 17.13
CA ASP A 63 9.86 17.46 17.44
C ASP A 63 11.29 17.60 17.97
N ARG A 64 11.80 16.61 18.69
CA ARG A 64 13.16 16.64 19.28
C ARG A 64 14.26 16.31 18.27
N HIS A 65 13.94 15.56 17.21
CA HIS A 65 14.91 15.16 16.18
C HIS A 65 14.23 15.12 14.78
N PRO A 66 13.81 16.27 14.24
CA PRO A 66 12.90 16.33 13.08
C PRO A 66 13.51 15.74 11.80
N VAL A 67 14.79 15.98 11.55
CA VAL A 67 15.49 15.46 10.35
C VAL A 67 15.55 13.93 10.38
N TRP A 68 15.87 13.35 11.53
CA TRP A 68 15.92 11.89 11.69
C TRP A 68 14.53 11.26 11.64
N ALA A 69 13.54 11.89 12.27
CA ALA A 69 12.15 11.43 12.20
C ALA A 69 11.64 11.40 10.75
N PHE A 70 11.82 12.51 10.02
CA PHE A 70 11.43 12.61 8.62
C PHE A 70 12.17 11.59 7.74
N GLY A 71 13.51 11.55 7.84
CA GLY A 71 14.33 10.64 7.03
C GLY A 71 13.97 9.17 7.25
N SER A 72 13.78 8.77 8.52
CA SER A 72 13.39 7.40 8.85
C SER A 72 11.97 7.05 8.40
N ALA A 73 11.00 7.95 8.58
CA ALA A 73 9.63 7.73 8.10
C ALA A 73 9.57 7.65 6.57
N ALA A 74 10.21 8.58 5.87
CA ALA A 74 10.28 8.58 4.41
C ALA A 74 10.94 7.30 3.88
N PHE A 75 12.01 6.84 4.53
CA PHE A 75 12.65 5.57 4.18
C PHE A 75 11.73 4.37 4.42
N GLY A 76 10.99 4.34 5.53
CA GLY A 76 9.98 3.31 5.79
C GLY A 76 8.89 3.24 4.73
N VAL A 77 8.34 4.39 4.33
CA VAL A 77 7.35 4.50 3.23
C VAL A 77 7.95 4.00 1.91
N LEU A 78 9.19 4.39 1.60
CA LEU A 78 9.88 3.96 0.39
C LEU A 78 10.04 2.45 0.34
N LEU A 79 10.49 1.80 1.42
CA LEU A 79 10.68 0.35 1.45
C LEU A 79 9.37 -0.42 1.31
N ILE A 80 8.32 -0.01 2.01
CA ILE A 80 7.01 -0.68 1.86
C ILE A 80 6.40 -0.42 0.49
N GLY A 81 6.62 0.77 -0.10
CA GLY A 81 6.22 1.09 -1.46
C GLY A 81 6.95 0.23 -2.50
N LEU A 82 8.27 0.09 -2.38
CA LEU A 82 9.09 -0.81 -3.20
C LEU A 82 8.64 -2.27 -3.07
N PHE A 83 8.29 -2.70 -1.86
CA PHE A 83 7.73 -4.03 -1.63
C PHE A 83 6.45 -4.25 -2.43
N HIS A 84 5.51 -3.31 -2.39
CA HIS A 84 4.25 -3.36 -3.16
C HIS A 84 4.44 -3.21 -4.67
N ALA A 85 5.42 -2.41 -5.11
CA ALA A 85 5.70 -2.18 -6.52
C ALA A 85 6.52 -3.30 -7.17
N GLY A 86 7.27 -4.05 -6.36
CA GLY A 86 8.13 -5.15 -6.80
C GLY A 86 7.49 -6.54 -6.57
N PRO A 87 8.16 -7.46 -5.86
CA PRO A 87 7.70 -8.84 -5.71
C PRO A 87 6.55 -9.05 -4.71
N GLY A 88 6.19 -8.03 -3.93
CA GLY A 88 5.32 -8.14 -2.76
C GLY A 88 3.89 -7.64 -3.00
N ALA A 89 2.96 -8.27 -2.29
CA ALA A 89 1.49 -8.14 -2.31
C ALA A 89 0.76 -8.74 -3.53
N PHE A 90 1.20 -8.50 -4.77
CA PHE A 90 0.54 -9.07 -5.96
C PHE A 90 1.57 -9.47 -7.02
N GLY A 91 1.89 -10.76 -7.07
CA GLY A 91 2.74 -11.33 -8.11
C GLY A 91 2.27 -10.96 -9.52
N ARG A 92 3.24 -10.50 -10.33
CA ARG A 92 3.21 -10.20 -11.78
C ARG A 92 1.84 -10.25 -12.47
N ARG A 93 1.44 -9.13 -13.07
CA ARG A 93 0.59 -9.16 -14.28
C ARG A 93 1.21 -8.36 -15.40
N GLU A 94 1.94 -9.05 -16.26
CA GLU A 94 2.14 -8.72 -17.67
C GLU A 94 2.30 -10.06 -18.40
N PRO A 95 1.55 -10.29 -19.50
CA PRO A 95 1.53 -9.38 -20.65
C PRO A 95 0.13 -8.96 -21.11
N GLN A 96 -0.07 -7.65 -21.31
CA GLN A 96 -1.11 -7.15 -22.22
C GLN A 96 -0.56 -7.13 -23.66
N HIS A 97 -0.57 -8.29 -24.32
CA HIS A 97 -0.59 -8.38 -25.78
C HIS A 97 -1.42 -9.61 -26.18
N ALA A 98 -2.74 -9.48 -26.06
CA ALA A 98 -3.70 -10.37 -26.69
C ALA A 98 -4.82 -9.49 -27.26
N GLY A 99 -4.72 -9.14 -28.54
CA GLY A 99 -5.73 -8.33 -29.20
C GLY A 99 -5.21 -7.60 -30.42
N LEU A 100 -4.76 -8.35 -31.43
CA LEU A 100 -4.69 -7.95 -32.85
C LEU A 100 -4.32 -9.21 -33.67
N ALA A 101 -5.21 -10.20 -33.69
CA ALA A 101 -5.33 -11.22 -34.75
C ALA A 101 -6.41 -12.26 -34.35
N ASP A 102 -7.66 -11.83 -34.21
CA ASP A 102 -8.81 -12.73 -34.39
C ASP A 102 -9.95 -11.94 -35.04
N GLU A 103 -9.67 -11.46 -36.25
CA GLU A 103 -10.70 -10.95 -37.15
C GLU A 103 -10.53 -11.69 -38.48
N THR A 104 -10.86 -12.98 -38.50
CA THR A 104 -11.28 -13.70 -39.72
C THR A 104 -11.84 -15.10 -39.38
N THR A 105 -12.99 -15.13 -38.73
CA THR A 105 -14.02 -16.18 -38.92
C THR A 105 -15.34 -15.43 -39.17
N GLY A 106 -16.15 -15.63 -40.21
CA GLY A 106 -16.26 -16.63 -41.29
C GLY A 106 -17.12 -16.06 -42.45
N PRO A 107 -17.93 -16.82 -43.22
CA PRO A 107 -18.35 -18.22 -43.02
C PRO A 107 -17.99 -19.18 -44.18
N ARG A 108 -18.09 -20.50 -43.91
CA ARG A 108 -18.17 -21.55 -44.92
C ARG A 108 -19.64 -21.90 -45.17
N SER A 109 -20.09 -21.84 -46.42
CA SER A 109 -21.01 -22.80 -47.07
C SER A 109 -21.37 -22.34 -48.49
N GLU A 110 -20.85 -23.04 -49.50
CA GLU A 110 -21.61 -23.61 -50.63
C GLU A 110 -20.99 -24.97 -50.99
#